data_AF-A0A972QX76-F1
#
_entry.id   AF-A0A972QX76-F1
#
_cell.length_a   1.000
_cell.length_b   1.000
_cell.length_c   1.000
_cell.angle_alpha   90.00
_cell.angle_beta   90.00
_cell.angle_gamma   90.00
#
_symmetry.space_group_name_H-M   'P 1'
#
loop_
_entity.id
_entity.type
_entity.pdbx_description
1 polymer ?
#
loop_
_entity_poly.entity_id
_entity_poly.type
_entity_poly.pdbx_seq_one_letter_code
_entity_poly.pdbx_strand_id
1 'polypeptide(L)'
;MARNIKRRNIPTVRQEEILNAAAELFADKGYHGVSVDSIAKKAEISKGNLYWHFKSKQEIFHQLFEYLAGPLFEPLMQVMEDDLPPHDKLRALSRACFDTAESNPEVIRFGWQIAAQPELKEMFTSEYTEWMKPFIDRVAPIFAAAGEKNPEDIAKFFGLTLDAFMGMAVMMPEMFDKEATLAILDERFIQYGRREND
;
A
#
# COMPACT_ATOMS: atom_id res chain seq x y z
N MET A 1 -8.40 -21.29 -1.16
CA MET A 1 -8.45 -20.50 -2.42
C MET A 1 -8.30 -19.03 -2.06
N ALA A 2 -7.12 -18.46 -2.29
CA ALA A 2 -6.82 -17.06 -2.02
C ALA A 2 -7.77 -16.17 -2.82
N ARG A 3 -8.74 -15.51 -2.17
CA ARG A 3 -9.45 -14.39 -2.81
C ARG A 3 -8.49 -13.21 -2.82
N ASN A 4 -8.10 -12.82 -4.04
CA ASN A 4 -7.06 -11.84 -4.35
C ASN A 4 -7.20 -10.55 -3.55
N ILE A 5 -6.12 -10.12 -2.90
CA ILE A 5 -5.80 -8.70 -2.79
C ILE A 5 -5.73 -8.24 -4.25
N LYS A 6 -6.75 -7.51 -4.72
CA LYS A 6 -6.98 -6.95 -6.07
C LYS A 6 -6.20 -7.59 -7.24
N ARG A 7 -6.89 -8.21 -8.22
CA ARG A 7 -6.24 -8.60 -9.49
C ARG A 7 -5.57 -7.35 -10.09
N ARG A 8 -4.23 -7.36 -10.21
CA ARG A 8 -3.46 -6.28 -10.84
C ARG A 8 -4.05 -5.96 -12.21
N ASN A 9 -4.54 -4.73 -12.40
CA ASN A 9 -4.88 -4.25 -13.73
C ASN A 9 -3.56 -4.00 -14.46
N ILE A 10 -3.26 -4.80 -15.49
CA ILE A 10 -2.03 -4.67 -16.27
C ILE A 10 -2.32 -3.64 -17.36
N PRO A 11 -1.73 -2.43 -17.31
CA PRO A 11 -1.94 -1.44 -18.36
C PRO A 11 -1.38 -1.96 -19.68
N THR A 12 -2.02 -1.57 -20.79
CA THR A 12 -1.40 -1.68 -22.10
C THR A 12 -0.11 -0.84 -22.16
N VAL A 13 0.80 -1.16 -23.08
CA VAL A 13 2.05 -0.38 -23.29
C VAL A 13 1.77 1.13 -23.37
N ARG A 14 0.72 1.51 -24.10
CA ARG A 14 0.35 2.92 -24.25
C ARG A 14 -0.19 3.54 -22.95
N GLN A 15 -0.98 2.79 -22.18
CA GLN A 15 -1.43 3.25 -20.86
C GLN A 15 -0.24 3.40 -19.91
N GLU A 16 0.71 2.48 -19.93
CA GLU A 16 1.94 2.55 -19.12
C GLU A 16 2.77 3.80 -19.45
N GLU A 17 2.97 4.11 -20.73
CA GLU A 17 3.63 5.37 -21.16
C GLU A 17 2.93 6.61 -20.59
N ILE A 18 1.58 6.64 -20.65
CA ILE A 18 0.78 7.75 -20.11
C ILE A 18 0.91 7.83 -18.59
N LEU A 19 0.85 6.69 -17.89
CA LEU A 19 0.95 6.61 -16.44
C LEU A 19 2.35 7.05 -15.96
N ASN A 20 3.42 6.65 -16.65
CA ASN A 20 4.78 7.08 -16.35
C ASN A 20 4.94 8.61 -16.52
N ALA A 21 4.43 9.16 -17.63
CA ALA A 21 4.41 10.61 -17.83
C ALA A 21 3.61 11.34 -16.74
N ALA A 22 2.46 10.78 -16.35
CA ALA A 22 1.64 11.32 -15.28
C ALA A 22 2.34 11.27 -13.91
N ALA A 23 3.01 10.16 -13.59
CA ALA A 23 3.78 9.99 -12.35
C ALA A 23 4.82 11.08 -12.17
N GLU A 24 5.65 11.32 -13.18
CA GLU A 24 6.67 12.36 -13.12
C GLU A 24 6.05 13.76 -12.93
N LEU A 25 4.94 14.06 -13.61
CA LEU A 25 4.27 15.35 -13.47
C LEU A 25 3.62 15.52 -12.10
N PHE A 26 2.98 14.49 -11.56
CA PHE A 26 2.35 14.52 -10.24
C PHE A 26 3.39 14.59 -9.12
N ALA A 27 4.54 13.93 -9.27
CA ALA A 27 5.65 14.04 -8.33
C ALA A 27 6.23 15.47 -8.30
N ASP A 28 6.36 16.13 -9.46
CA ASP A 28 6.93 17.48 -9.58
C ASP A 28 5.94 18.59 -9.16
N LYS A 29 4.67 18.49 -9.58
CA LYS A 29 3.70 19.61 -9.50
C LYS A 29 2.50 19.34 -8.60
N GLY A 30 2.42 18.15 -8.01
CA GLY A 30 1.26 17.68 -7.26
C GLY A 30 0.01 17.52 -8.10
N TYR A 31 -1.05 16.96 -7.52
CA TYR A 31 -2.30 16.68 -8.21
C TYR A 31 -2.91 17.91 -8.92
N HIS A 32 -2.96 19.08 -8.26
CA HIS A 32 -3.59 20.29 -8.80
C HIS A 32 -2.75 21.00 -9.86
N GLY A 33 -1.42 20.91 -9.79
CA GLY A 33 -0.51 21.55 -10.77
C GLY A 33 -0.44 20.84 -12.12
N VAL A 34 -1.10 19.68 -12.26
CA VAL A 34 -1.09 18.85 -13.47
C VAL A 34 -2.44 18.94 -14.21
N SER A 35 -2.36 19.10 -15.53
CA SER A 35 -3.50 19.05 -16.45
C SER A 35 -3.39 17.86 -17.40
N VAL A 36 -4.53 17.37 -17.92
CA VAL A 36 -4.55 16.32 -18.94
C VAL A 36 -3.73 16.71 -20.17
N ASP A 37 -3.71 18.00 -20.53
CA ASP A 37 -2.91 18.52 -21.65
C ASP A 37 -1.41 18.41 -21.38
N SER A 38 -0.98 18.68 -20.14
CA SER A 38 0.43 18.53 -19.76
C SER A 38 0.86 17.05 -19.79
N ILE A 39 -0.02 16.14 -19.39
CA ILE A 39 0.23 14.69 -19.45
C ILE A 39 0.32 14.23 -20.91
N ALA A 40 -0.65 14.60 -21.75
CA ALA A 40 -0.63 14.26 -23.18
C ALA A 40 0.64 14.76 -23.87
N LYS A 41 1.04 16.01 -23.58
CA LYS A 41 2.27 16.60 -24.12
C LYS A 41 3.52 15.83 -23.68
N LYS A 42 3.60 15.42 -22.41
CA LYS A 42 4.74 14.67 -21.88
C LYS A 42 4.80 13.23 -22.39
N ALA A 43 3.64 12.59 -22.55
CA ALA A 43 3.52 11.26 -23.14
C ALA A 43 3.65 11.28 -24.68
N GLU A 44 3.90 12.43 -25.31
CA GLU A 44 4.05 12.61 -26.76
C GLU A 44 2.83 12.11 -27.57
N ILE A 45 1.63 12.29 -27.03
CA ILE A 45 0.36 11.92 -27.69
C ILE A 45 -0.60 13.10 -27.80
N SER A 46 -1.61 12.96 -28.66
CA SER A 46 -2.70 13.94 -28.72
C SER A 46 -3.63 13.81 -27.52
N LYS A 47 -4.26 14.92 -27.12
CA LYS A 47 -5.30 14.94 -26.07
C LYS A 47 -6.44 13.95 -26.37
N GLY A 48 -6.84 13.84 -27.64
CA GLY A 48 -7.87 12.89 -28.08
C GLY A 48 -7.44 11.43 -27.92
N ASN A 49 -6.18 11.11 -28.18
CA ASN A 49 -5.62 9.77 -27.93
C ASN A 49 -5.60 9.47 -26.43
N LEU A 50 -5.17 10.42 -25.59
CA LEU A 50 -5.20 10.25 -24.14
C LEU A 50 -6.63 9.96 -23.64
N TYR A 51 -7.63 10.72 -24.10
CA TYR A 51 -9.03 10.49 -23.72
C TYR A 51 -9.61 9.14 -24.17
N TRP A 52 -9.02 8.52 -25.18
CA TRP A 52 -9.37 7.16 -25.57
C TRP A 52 -8.97 6.14 -24.49
N HIS A 53 -7.89 6.40 -23.76
CA HIS A 53 -7.40 5.55 -22.67
C HIS A 53 -7.97 5.90 -21.31
N PHE A 54 -8.17 7.19 -21.01
CA PHE A 54 -8.59 7.68 -19.70
C PHE A 54 -9.60 8.82 -19.83
N LYS A 55 -10.74 8.73 -19.17
CA LYS A 55 -11.85 9.69 -19.26
C LYS A 55 -11.58 10.98 -18.49
N SER A 56 -10.72 10.95 -17.48
CA SER A 56 -10.45 12.11 -16.63
C SER A 56 -9.05 12.08 -16.00
N LYS A 57 -8.61 13.24 -15.48
CA LYS A 57 -7.39 13.33 -14.65
C LYS A 57 -7.49 12.43 -13.41
N GLN A 58 -8.68 12.33 -12.81
CA GLN A 58 -8.95 11.48 -11.66
C GLN A 58 -8.73 10.00 -12.02
N GLU A 59 -9.19 9.56 -13.20
CA GLU A 59 -8.98 8.18 -13.65
C GLU A 59 -7.51 7.85 -13.92
N ILE A 60 -6.76 8.79 -14.51
CA ILE A 60 -5.30 8.64 -14.68
C ILE A 60 -4.62 8.50 -13.31
N PHE A 61 -4.96 9.38 -12.37
CA PHE A 61 -4.37 9.38 -11.03
C PHE A 61 -4.70 8.10 -10.26
N HIS A 62 -5.94 7.62 -10.39
CA HIS A 62 -6.40 6.35 -9.83
C HIS A 62 -5.62 5.15 -10.38
N GLN A 63 -5.60 4.98 -11.71
CA GLN A 63 -4.90 3.86 -12.33
C GLN A 63 -3.39 3.93 -12.08
N LEU A 64 -2.84 5.14 -11.93
CA LEU A 64 -1.45 5.31 -11.54
C LEU A 64 -1.20 4.80 -10.13
N PHE A 65 -2.05 5.13 -9.17
CA PHE A 65 -1.94 4.58 -7.83
C PHE A 65 -2.02 3.06 -7.82
N GLU A 66 -2.97 2.46 -8.55
CA GLU A 66 -3.05 0.99 -8.67
C GLU A 66 -1.78 0.37 -9.28
N TYR A 67 -1.25 1.01 -10.33
CA TYR A 67 -0.03 0.58 -11.01
C TYR A 67 1.18 0.62 -10.08
N LEU A 68 1.34 1.72 -9.32
CA LEU A 68 2.41 1.92 -8.36
C LEU A 68 2.25 1.06 -7.09
N ALA A 69 1.01 0.79 -6.68
CA ALA A 69 0.71 0.00 -5.49
C ALA A 69 1.01 -1.49 -5.68
N GLY A 70 0.90 -2.03 -6.90
CA GLY A 70 1.12 -3.46 -7.18
C GLY A 70 2.40 -4.06 -6.56
N PRO A 71 3.60 -3.48 -6.79
CA PRO A 71 4.85 -3.91 -6.17
C PRO A 71 4.84 -3.95 -4.64
N LEU A 72 3.97 -3.18 -3.97
CA LEU A 72 3.91 -3.19 -2.50
C LEU A 72 3.46 -4.55 -1.93
N PHE A 73 2.68 -5.30 -2.71
CA PHE A 73 1.97 -6.47 -2.19
C PHE A 73 2.67 -7.79 -2.49
N GLU A 74 3.53 -7.84 -3.50
CA GLU A 74 4.19 -9.08 -3.90
C GLU A 74 5.04 -9.70 -2.76
N PRO A 75 5.88 -8.94 -2.03
CA PRO A 75 6.61 -9.49 -0.87
C PRO A 75 5.68 -9.94 0.26
N LEU A 76 4.59 -9.20 0.51
CA LEU A 76 3.61 -9.53 1.53
C LEU A 76 2.87 -10.84 1.19
N MET A 77 2.50 -11.01 -0.08
CA MET A 77 1.88 -12.23 -0.59
C MET A 77 2.79 -13.45 -0.39
N GLN A 78 4.07 -13.29 -0.70
CA GLN A 78 5.06 -14.35 -0.54
C GLN A 78 5.15 -14.81 0.93
N VAL A 79 5.27 -13.87 1.88
CA VAL A 79 5.29 -14.19 3.32
C VAL A 79 4.01 -14.91 3.78
N MET A 80 2.87 -14.56 3.20
CA MET A 80 1.60 -15.23 3.52
C MET A 80 1.59 -16.69 3.08
N GLU A 81 2.21 -16.98 1.93
CA GLU A 81 2.30 -18.31 1.32
C GLU A 81 3.40 -19.18 1.95
N ASP A 82 4.45 -18.58 2.50
CA ASP A 82 5.55 -19.30 3.16
C ASP A 82 5.05 -20.16 4.34
N ASP A 83 5.61 -21.36 4.49
CA ASP A 83 5.30 -22.25 5.61
C ASP A 83 6.14 -21.89 6.85
N LEU A 84 5.69 -20.85 7.56
CA LEU A 84 6.33 -20.33 8.77
C LEU A 84 5.42 -20.52 10.00
N PRO A 85 6.01 -20.74 11.19
CA PRO A 85 5.27 -20.65 12.45
C PRO A 85 4.54 -19.30 12.57
N PRO A 86 3.35 -19.25 13.20
CA PRO A 86 2.51 -18.05 13.20
C PRO A 86 3.23 -16.77 13.65
N HIS A 87 4.01 -16.85 14.74
CA HIS A 87 4.77 -15.70 15.22
C HIS A 87 5.86 -15.24 14.24
N ASP A 88 6.56 -16.19 13.60
CA ASP A 88 7.61 -15.86 12.64
C ASP A 88 7.02 -15.28 11.36
N LYS A 89 5.85 -15.75 10.94
CA LYS A 89 5.08 -15.18 9.83
C LYS A 89 4.67 -13.74 10.12
N LEU A 90 4.20 -13.43 11.33
CA LEU A 90 3.87 -12.04 11.73
C LEU A 90 5.11 -11.13 11.71
N ARG A 91 6.26 -11.61 12.18
CA ARG A 91 7.53 -10.85 12.13
C ARG A 91 7.97 -10.58 10.70
N ALA A 92 7.95 -11.61 9.86
CA ALA A 92 8.29 -11.51 8.45
C ALA A 92 7.36 -10.53 7.74
N LEU A 93 6.06 -10.54 8.08
CA LEU A 93 5.07 -9.64 7.50
C LEU A 93 5.34 -8.18 7.89
N SER A 94 5.60 -7.90 9.17
CA SER A 94 5.96 -6.54 9.62
C SER A 94 7.20 -6.04 8.88
N ARG A 95 8.24 -6.87 8.78
CA ARG A 95 9.48 -6.50 8.08
C ARG A 95 9.24 -6.22 6.60
N ALA A 96 8.50 -7.11 5.92
CA ALA A 96 8.16 -6.95 4.51
C ALA A 96 7.37 -5.64 4.27
N CYS A 97 6.44 -5.26 5.15
CA CYS A 97 5.74 -3.97 5.08
C CYS A 97 6.72 -2.78 5.06
N PHE A 98 7.67 -2.73 5.99
CA PHE A 98 8.64 -1.63 6.06
C PHE A 98 9.66 -1.65 4.92
N ASP A 99 10.26 -2.82 4.61
CA ASP A 99 11.21 -2.97 3.49
C ASP A 99 10.62 -2.45 2.17
N THR A 100 9.34 -2.77 1.98
CA THR A 100 8.61 -2.44 0.77
C THR A 100 8.20 -0.96 0.73
N ALA A 101 7.82 -0.36 1.87
CA ALA A 101 7.58 1.08 1.98
C ALA A 101 8.85 1.91 1.69
N GLU A 102 9.99 1.50 2.25
CA GLU A 102 11.28 2.15 2.05
C GLU A 102 11.78 2.05 0.60
N SER A 103 11.55 0.91 -0.05
CA SER A 103 11.93 0.69 -1.44
C SER A 103 10.99 1.39 -2.44
N ASN A 104 9.77 1.74 -2.01
CA ASN A 104 8.73 2.32 -2.87
C ASN A 104 8.07 3.56 -2.21
N PRO A 105 8.84 4.58 -1.80
CA PRO A 105 8.33 5.69 -1.01
C PRO A 105 7.34 6.57 -1.80
N GLU A 106 7.43 6.54 -3.14
CA GLU A 106 6.48 7.24 -4.00
C GLU A 106 5.06 6.73 -3.80
N VAL A 107 4.85 5.43 -3.65
CA VAL A 107 3.50 4.86 -3.47
C VAL A 107 2.84 5.42 -2.22
N ILE A 108 3.61 5.48 -1.13
CA ILE A 108 3.16 6.04 0.14
C ILE A 108 2.84 7.52 -0.04
N ARG A 109 3.74 8.31 -0.65
CA ARG A 109 3.49 9.72 -0.97
C ARG A 109 2.25 9.93 -1.83
N PHE A 110 2.03 9.10 -2.85
CA PHE A 110 0.86 9.16 -3.71
C PHE A 110 -0.43 8.84 -2.94
N GLY A 111 -0.42 7.82 -2.07
CA GLY A 111 -1.53 7.51 -1.17
C GLY A 111 -1.92 8.71 -0.29
N TRP A 112 -0.94 9.44 0.23
CA TRP A 112 -1.16 10.66 1.00
C TRP A 112 -1.71 11.82 0.16
N GLN A 113 -1.23 11.98 -1.08
CA GLN A 113 -1.81 12.96 -2.00
C GLN A 113 -3.29 12.66 -2.26
N ILE A 114 -3.66 11.39 -2.44
CA ILE A 114 -5.05 10.96 -2.58
C ILE A 114 -5.86 11.34 -1.33
N ALA A 115 -5.37 10.98 -0.14
CA ALA A 115 -6.05 11.23 1.13
C ALA A 115 -6.26 12.72 1.43
N ALA A 116 -5.33 13.57 0.99
CA ALA A 116 -5.37 15.01 1.24
C ALA A 116 -6.32 15.79 0.32
N GLN A 117 -6.78 15.22 -0.80
CA GLN A 117 -7.67 15.92 -1.73
C GLN A 117 -9.16 15.60 -1.46
N PRO A 118 -10.02 16.60 -1.18
CA PRO A 118 -11.45 16.37 -1.00
C PRO A 118 -12.11 15.67 -2.18
N GLU A 119 -11.71 16.00 -3.42
CA GLU A 119 -12.27 15.43 -4.66
C GLU A 119 -11.84 13.98 -4.91
N LEU A 120 -10.88 13.48 -4.14
CA LEU A 120 -10.39 12.11 -4.20
C LEU A 120 -10.74 11.27 -2.96
N LYS A 121 -11.47 11.85 -1.99
CA LYS A 121 -11.81 11.20 -0.73
C LYS A 121 -12.58 9.88 -0.92
N GLU A 122 -13.55 9.85 -1.83
CA GLU A 122 -14.32 8.63 -2.12
C GLU A 122 -13.42 7.55 -2.70
N MET A 123 -12.54 7.93 -3.61
CA MET A 123 -11.53 7.03 -4.17
C MET A 123 -10.57 6.52 -3.08
N PHE A 124 -10.05 7.39 -2.21
CA PHE A 124 -9.22 6.99 -1.07
C PHE A 124 -9.92 5.93 -0.21
N THR A 125 -11.18 6.21 0.16
CA THR A 125 -11.95 5.35 1.05
C THR A 125 -12.23 4.00 0.40
N SER A 126 -12.58 4.00 -0.89
CA SER A 126 -12.81 2.78 -1.67
C SER A 126 -11.54 1.95 -1.76
N GLU A 127 -10.43 2.56 -2.19
CA GLU A 127 -9.14 1.88 -2.27
C GLU A 127 -8.73 1.33 -0.91
N TYR A 128 -8.65 2.19 0.11
CA TYR A 128 -8.24 1.77 1.45
C TYR A 128 -9.04 0.58 1.97
N THR A 129 -10.35 0.56 1.73
CA THR A 129 -11.22 -0.57 2.10
C THR A 129 -10.89 -1.82 1.30
N GLU A 130 -10.69 -1.70 -0.02
CA GLU A 130 -10.31 -2.81 -0.90
C GLU A 130 -8.93 -3.40 -0.59
N TRP A 131 -8.02 -2.60 -0.02
CA TRP A 131 -6.69 -3.05 0.39
C TRP A 131 -6.67 -3.61 1.83
N MET A 132 -7.23 -2.88 2.79
CA MET A 132 -7.12 -3.23 4.21
C MET A 132 -8.00 -4.41 4.60
N LYS A 133 -9.21 -4.54 4.04
CA LYS A 133 -10.10 -5.64 4.41
C LYS A 133 -9.50 -7.01 4.05
N PRO A 134 -9.02 -7.26 2.81
CA PRO A 134 -8.37 -8.52 2.48
C PRO A 134 -7.08 -8.77 3.28
N PHE A 135 -6.34 -7.72 3.64
CA PHE A 135 -5.18 -7.84 4.53
C PHE A 135 -5.60 -8.37 5.90
N ILE A 136 -6.58 -7.72 6.54
CA ILE A 136 -7.11 -8.14 7.85
C ILE A 136 -7.65 -9.57 7.80
N ASP A 137 -8.46 -9.90 6.79
CA ASP A 137 -9.07 -11.23 6.61
C ASP A 137 -8.01 -12.35 6.49
N ARG A 138 -6.78 -12.01 6.05
CA ARG A 138 -5.66 -12.95 5.91
C ARG A 138 -4.73 -12.99 7.13
N VAL A 139 -4.60 -11.87 7.83
CA VAL A 139 -3.75 -11.75 9.01
C VAL A 139 -4.44 -12.29 10.26
N ALA A 140 -5.75 -12.12 10.39
CA ALA A 140 -6.50 -12.60 11.56
C ALA A 140 -6.34 -14.12 11.81
N PRO A 141 -6.40 -15.01 10.80
CA PRO A 141 -6.11 -16.43 11.01
C PRO A 141 -4.70 -16.72 11.54
N ILE A 142 -3.71 -15.89 11.21
CA ILE A 142 -2.32 -16.04 11.71
C ILE A 142 -2.27 -15.70 13.20
N PHE A 143 -2.93 -14.62 13.62
CA PHE A 143 -3.08 -14.29 15.04
C PHE A 143 -3.84 -15.37 15.80
N ALA A 144 -4.90 -15.93 15.22
CA ALA A 144 -5.65 -17.04 15.83
C ALA A 144 -4.73 -18.26 16.04
N ALA A 145 -3.92 -18.61 15.04
CA ALA A 145 -2.95 -19.69 15.14
C ALA A 145 -1.81 -19.40 16.14
N ALA A 146 -1.52 -18.12 16.39
CA ALA A 146 -0.59 -17.66 17.43
C ALA A 146 -1.21 -17.64 18.85
N GLY A 147 -2.48 -18.03 19.01
CA GLY A 147 -3.16 -18.11 20.29
C GLY A 147 -3.92 -16.84 20.73
N GLU A 148 -4.11 -15.88 19.82
CA GLU A 148 -4.88 -14.66 20.14
C GLU A 148 -6.36 -14.96 20.36
N LYS A 149 -6.96 -14.34 21.39
CA LYS A 149 -8.38 -14.51 21.76
C LYS A 149 -9.30 -13.68 20.88
N ASN A 150 -8.85 -12.51 20.42
CA ASN A 150 -9.59 -11.61 19.54
C ASN A 150 -8.82 -11.34 18.22
N PRO A 151 -8.64 -12.36 17.37
CA PRO A 151 -7.74 -12.30 16.22
C PRO A 151 -8.11 -11.22 15.18
N GLU A 152 -9.39 -10.94 14.99
CA GLU A 152 -9.83 -9.92 14.03
C GLU A 152 -9.49 -8.50 14.50
N ASP A 153 -9.68 -8.21 15.78
CA ASP A 153 -9.45 -6.87 16.32
C ASP A 153 -7.96 -6.58 16.48
N ILE A 154 -7.16 -7.58 16.87
CA ILE A 154 -5.70 -7.40 16.87
C ILE A 154 -5.17 -7.24 15.45
N ALA A 155 -5.70 -7.98 14.46
CA ALA A 155 -5.26 -7.87 13.07
C ALA A 155 -5.58 -6.49 12.49
N LYS A 156 -6.75 -5.93 12.81
CA LYS A 156 -7.09 -4.54 12.49
C LYS A 156 -6.09 -3.58 13.12
N PHE A 157 -5.87 -3.67 14.43
CA PHE A 157 -4.99 -2.74 15.14
C PHE A 157 -3.54 -2.85 14.65
N PHE A 158 -3.05 -4.07 14.41
CA PHE A 158 -1.75 -4.35 13.83
C PHE A 158 -1.59 -3.74 12.43
N GLY A 159 -2.56 -3.98 11.53
CA GLY A 159 -2.53 -3.42 10.19
C GLY A 159 -2.55 -1.90 10.16
N LEU A 160 -3.42 -1.27 10.97
CA LEU A 160 -3.47 0.19 11.10
C LEU A 160 -2.17 0.77 11.68
N THR A 161 -1.55 0.04 12.61
CA THR A 161 -0.26 0.44 13.20
C THR A 161 0.85 0.38 12.15
N LEU A 162 0.92 -0.70 11.37
CA LEU A 162 1.88 -0.82 10.27
C LEU A 162 1.69 0.29 9.23
N ASP A 163 0.45 0.53 8.79
CA ASP A 163 0.10 1.61 7.83
C ASP A 163 0.58 2.98 8.33
N ALA A 164 0.29 3.31 9.60
CA ALA A 164 0.74 4.56 10.22
C ALA A 164 2.27 4.68 10.24
N PHE A 165 2.99 3.65 10.69
CA PHE A 165 4.45 3.70 10.77
C PHE A 165 5.14 3.65 9.41
N MET A 166 4.58 2.94 8.42
CA MET A 166 5.06 3.00 7.03
C MET A 166 4.95 4.42 6.47
N GLY A 167 3.82 5.09 6.72
CA GLY A 167 3.65 6.50 6.41
C GLY A 167 4.73 7.38 7.05
N MET A 168 4.96 7.21 8.35
CA MET A 168 5.97 7.98 9.09
C MET A 168 7.40 7.68 8.65
N ALA A 169 7.73 6.44 8.31
CA ALA A 169 9.04 6.04 7.78
C ALA A 169 9.40 6.80 6.50
N VAL A 170 8.41 7.04 5.64
CA VAL A 170 8.60 7.80 4.39
C VAL A 170 8.57 9.31 4.61
N MET A 171 7.72 9.80 5.50
CA MET A 171 7.49 11.25 5.67
C MET A 171 8.48 11.91 6.63
N MET A 172 8.93 11.19 7.65
CA MET A 172 9.86 11.67 8.67
C MET A 172 10.94 10.61 8.94
N PRO A 173 11.77 10.28 7.93
CA PRO A 173 12.76 9.21 8.04
C PRO A 173 13.75 9.45 9.19
N GLU A 174 14.09 10.71 9.46
CA GLU A 174 15.00 11.12 10.56
C GLU A 174 14.46 10.72 11.95
N MET A 175 13.13 10.62 12.09
CA MET A 175 12.44 10.29 13.34
C MET A 175 12.11 8.80 13.44
N PHE A 176 12.41 8.01 12.40
CA PHE A 176 11.99 6.63 12.29
C PHE A 176 13.18 5.68 12.41
N ASP A 177 13.12 4.81 13.42
CA ASP A 177 14.02 3.66 13.53
C ASP A 177 13.22 2.38 13.25
N LYS A 178 13.50 1.77 12.11
CA LYS A 178 12.84 0.54 11.65
C LYS A 178 13.07 -0.63 12.58
N GLU A 179 14.30 -0.85 13.03
CA GLU A 179 14.64 -2.01 13.85
C GLU A 179 14.06 -1.87 15.26
N ALA A 180 14.10 -0.66 15.83
CA ALA A 180 13.41 -0.38 17.08
C ALA A 180 11.89 -0.55 16.95
N THR A 181 11.29 -0.06 15.86
CA THR A 181 9.85 -0.21 15.60
C THR A 181 9.45 -1.68 15.47
N LEU A 182 10.22 -2.47 14.70
CA LEU A 182 9.99 -3.91 14.54
C LEU A 182 10.12 -4.66 15.87
N ALA A 183 11.10 -4.31 16.71
CA ALA A 183 11.25 -4.89 18.04
C ALA A 183 10.04 -4.58 18.94
N ILE A 184 9.53 -3.34 18.92
CA ILE A 184 8.32 -2.95 19.66
C ILE A 184 7.11 -3.69 19.12
N LEU A 185 6.94 -3.83 17.80
CA LEU A 185 5.84 -4.59 17.21
C LEU A 185 5.89 -6.07 17.60
N ASP A 186 7.08 -6.68 17.62
CA ASP A 186 7.23 -8.07 18.09
C ASP A 186 6.81 -8.20 19.56
N GLU A 187 7.30 -7.32 20.42
CA GLU A 187 6.92 -7.31 21.84
C GLU A 187 5.42 -7.05 22.05
N ARG A 188 4.86 -6.10 21.30
CA ARG A 188 3.51 -5.53 21.48
C ARG A 188 2.44 -6.10 20.57
N PHE A 189 2.72 -7.09 19.75
CA PHE A 189 1.69 -7.77 18.95
C PHE A 189 1.94 -9.27 18.87
N ILE A 190 3.20 -9.69 18.89
CA ILE A 190 3.57 -11.05 18.52
C ILE A 190 3.87 -11.89 19.77
N GLN A 191 4.53 -11.36 20.79
CA GLN A 191 5.01 -12.16 21.94
C GLN A 191 3.99 -12.40 23.07
N TYR A 192 2.74 -11.94 22.93
CA TYR A 192 1.77 -11.92 24.04
C TYR A 192 1.43 -13.28 24.67
N GLY A 193 1.58 -14.39 23.95
CA GLY A 193 1.32 -15.75 24.45
C GLY A 193 2.50 -16.44 25.14
N ARG A 194 3.72 -15.89 25.09
CA ARG A 194 4.88 -16.48 25.80
C ARG A 194 4.95 -16.09 27.27
N ARG A 195 4.30 -14.99 27.67
CA ARG A 195 4.42 -14.45 29.03
C ARG A 195 3.56 -15.16 30.08
N GLU A 196 2.64 -16.05 29.68
CA GLU A 196 1.77 -16.78 30.63
C GLU A 196 2.25 -18.21 30.94
N ASN A 197 3.38 -18.66 30.38
CA ASN A 197 3.92 -20.02 30.58
C ASN A 197 5.29 -20.10 31.27
N ASP A 198 5.81 -18.99 31.81
CA ASP A 198 7.01 -18.96 32.66
C ASP A 198 6.64 -18.68 34.14
#